data_AF-A0A7C1JWV8-F1
#
_entry.id   AF-A0A7C1JWV8-F1
#
_cell.length_a   1.000
_cell.length_b   1.000
_cell.length_c   1.000
_cell.angle_alpha   90.00
_cell.angle_beta   90.00
_cell.angle_gamma   90.00
#
_symmetry.space_group_name_H-M   'P 1'
#
loop_
_entity.id
_entity.type
_entity.pdbx_description
1 polymer ?
#
loop_
_entity_poly.entity_id
_entity_poly.type
_entity_poly.pdbx_seq_one_letter_code
_entity_poly.pdbx_strand_id
1 'polypeptide(L)'
;MSSADEAELYELLMRMDALEELLEELEERGLASLADLQEQLVAEPDYEDLWTLVQELRARGISSPADIEQELAELERQIEELGAPGSEWAQPN
;
A
#
# COMPACT_ATOMS: atom_id res chain seq x y z
N MET A 1 12.75 18.64 -11.55
CA MET A 1 11.57 17.90 -11.08
C MET A 1 10.38 18.34 -11.91
N SER A 2 9.78 17.42 -12.67
CA SER A 2 8.45 17.63 -13.23
C SER A 2 7.43 17.51 -12.09
N SER A 3 6.33 18.25 -12.15
CA SER A 3 5.24 18.11 -11.17
C SER A 3 4.57 16.73 -11.23
N ALA A 4 4.78 15.98 -12.31
CA ALA A 4 4.24 14.64 -12.48
C ALA A 4 4.98 13.60 -11.62
N ASP A 5 6.31 13.61 -11.66
CA ASP A 5 7.12 12.62 -10.94
C ASP A 5 6.97 12.83 -9.41
N GLU A 6 6.92 14.07 -8.94
CA GLU A 6 6.68 14.40 -7.52
C GLU A 6 5.30 13.90 -7.03
N ALA A 7 4.28 13.98 -7.89
CA ALA A 7 2.95 13.45 -7.58
C ALA A 7 2.98 11.91 -7.53
N GLU A 8 3.69 11.26 -8.44
CA GLU A 8 3.83 9.79 -8.46
C GLU A 8 4.55 9.28 -7.20
N LEU A 9 5.67 9.89 -6.81
CA LEU A 9 6.36 9.50 -5.57
C LEU A 9 5.47 9.68 -4.34
N TYR A 10 4.70 10.77 -4.28
CA TYR A 10 3.75 11.00 -3.20
C TYR A 10 2.66 9.93 -3.16
N GLU A 11 2.09 9.56 -4.32
CA GLU A 11 1.10 8.49 -4.42
C GLU A 11 1.65 7.14 -3.97
N LEU A 12 2.88 6.80 -4.36
CA LEU A 12 3.55 5.55 -3.94
C LEU A 12 3.78 5.50 -2.43
N LEU A 13 4.23 6.61 -1.83
CA LEU A 13 4.43 6.69 -0.38
C LEU A 13 3.11 6.56 0.39
N MET A 14 2.05 7.24 -0.06
CA MET A 14 0.71 7.10 0.52
C MET A 14 0.17 5.67 0.39
N ARG A 15 0.45 5.01 -0.73
CA ARG A 15 0.04 3.61 -0.95
C ARG A 15 0.77 2.66 0.01
N MET A 16 2.06 2.90 0.23
CA MET A 16 2.90 2.11 1.13
C MET A 16 2.41 2.22 2.58
N ASP A 17 2.20 3.44 3.07
CA ASP A 17 1.65 3.73 4.41
C ASP A 17 0.32 3.00 4.65
N ALA A 18 -0.60 3.07 3.68
CA ALA A 18 -1.89 2.39 3.77
C ALA A 18 -1.78 0.84 3.78
N LEU A 19 -0.76 0.27 3.12
CA LEU A 19 -0.51 -1.18 3.16
C LEU A 19 0.14 -1.62 4.46
N GLU A 20 1.01 -0.79 5.04
CA GLU A 20 1.60 -1.03 6.35
C GLU A 20 0.52 -1.00 7.44
N GLU A 21 -0.35 0.02 7.45
CA GLU A 21 -1.49 0.10 8.37
C GLU A 21 -2.42 -1.11 8.24
N LEU A 22 -2.66 -1.58 7.01
CA LEU A 22 -3.45 -2.78 6.78
C LEU A 22 -2.81 -4.06 7.34
N LEU A 23 -1.48 -4.20 7.24
CA LEU A 23 -0.76 -5.32 7.85
C LEU A 23 -0.84 -5.28 9.37
N GLU A 24 -0.66 -4.09 9.96
CA GLU A 24 -0.81 -3.88 11.40
C GLU A 24 -2.22 -4.27 11.85
N GLU A 25 -3.26 -3.83 11.13
CA GLU A 25 -4.66 -4.18 11.46
C GLU A 25 -4.92 -5.69 11.39
N LEU A 26 -4.35 -6.38 10.39
CA LEU A 26 -4.43 -7.84 10.30
C LEU A 26 -3.72 -8.51 11.48
N GLU A 27 -2.53 -8.03 11.87
CA GLU A 27 -1.77 -8.57 13.00
C GLU A 27 -2.50 -8.33 14.33
N GLU A 28 -2.98 -7.11 14.59
CA GLU A 28 -3.69 -6.73 15.81
C GLU A 28 -4.97 -7.55 16.01
N ARG A 29 -5.69 -7.82 14.91
CA ARG A 29 -6.89 -8.67 14.93
C ARG A 29 -6.59 -10.17 14.86
N GLY A 30 -5.33 -10.56 14.67
CA GLY A 30 -4.91 -11.95 14.54
C GLY A 30 -5.48 -12.64 13.30
N LEU A 31 -5.63 -11.91 12.21
CA LEU A 31 -6.24 -12.36 10.96
C LEU A 31 -5.18 -12.81 9.95
N ALA A 32 -5.46 -13.91 9.27
CA ALA A 32 -4.57 -14.49 8.28
C ALA A 32 -4.97 -14.14 6.83
N SER A 33 -6.09 -13.45 6.62
CA SER A 33 -6.58 -13.11 5.29
C SER A 33 -7.37 -11.82 5.25
N LEU A 34 -7.35 -11.17 4.07
CA LEU A 34 -8.17 -10.00 3.77
C LEU A 34 -9.67 -10.31 3.70
N ALA A 35 -10.04 -11.58 3.46
CA ALA A 35 -11.44 -11.99 3.50
C ALA A 35 -11.99 -11.94 4.93
N ASP A 36 -11.23 -12.43 5.91
CA ASP A 36 -11.63 -12.39 7.32
C ASP A 36 -11.74 -10.94 7.82
N LEU A 37 -10.81 -10.08 7.40
CA LEU A 37 -10.85 -8.65 7.75
C LEU A 37 -12.10 -8.00 7.17
N GLN A 38 -12.38 -8.22 5.88
CA GLN A 38 -13.56 -7.66 5.24
C GLN A 38 -14.86 -8.05 5.95
N GLU A 39 -14.99 -9.30 6.40
CA GLU A 39 -16.16 -9.76 7.14
C GLU A 39 -16.36 -9.01 8.46
N GLN A 40 -15.27 -8.63 9.14
CA GLN A 40 -15.34 -7.80 10.36
C GLN A 40 -15.70 -6.35 10.04
N LEU A 41 -15.07 -5.76 9.02
CA LEU A 41 -15.28 -4.36 8.64
C LEU A 41 -16.72 -4.06 8.20
N VAL A 42 -17.46 -5.05 7.69
CA VAL A 42 -18.89 -4.89 7.35
C VAL A 42 -19.73 -4.45 8.56
N ALA A 43 -19.30 -4.76 9.79
CA ALA A 43 -19.97 -4.35 11.01
C ALA A 43 -19.49 -2.99 11.57
N GLU A 44 -18.47 -2.37 10.96
CA GLU A 44 -17.76 -1.21 11.50
C GLU A 44 -17.81 -0.02 10.51
N PRO A 45 -18.81 0.87 10.62
CA PRO A 45 -19.03 1.95 9.64
C PRO A 45 -17.91 3.01 9.62
N ASP A 46 -17.09 3.09 10.67
CA ASP A 46 -15.97 4.03 10.74
C ASP A 46 -14.75 3.58 9.90
N TYR A 47 -14.81 2.38 9.30
CA TYR A 47 -13.71 1.78 8.53
C TYR A 47 -14.00 1.70 7.02
N GLU A 48 -14.76 2.64 6.46
CA GLU A 48 -15.13 2.67 5.03
C GLU A 48 -13.90 2.73 4.10
N ASP A 49 -12.88 3.51 4.48
CA ASP A 49 -11.64 3.65 3.70
C ASP A 49 -10.85 2.33 3.68
N LEU A 50 -10.70 1.70 4.84
CA LEU A 50 -10.05 0.39 4.96
C LEU A 50 -10.82 -0.68 4.20
N TRP A 51 -12.16 -0.69 4.28
CA TRP A 51 -12.99 -1.63 3.53
C TRP A 51 -12.80 -1.46 2.01
N THR A 52 -12.70 -0.22 1.55
CA THR A 52 -12.44 0.11 0.13
C THR A 52 -11.07 -0.39 -0.32
N LEU A 53 -10.03 -0.15 0.49
CA LEU A 53 -8.69 -0.64 0.25
C LEU A 53 -8.65 -2.17 0.16
N VAL A 54 -9.28 -2.87 1.11
CA VAL A 54 -9.37 -4.33 1.11
C VAL A 54 -10.04 -4.85 -0.17
N GLN A 55 -11.12 -4.21 -0.62
CA GLN A 55 -11.81 -4.59 -1.85
C GLN A 55 -10.94 -4.39 -3.10
N GLU A 56 -10.19 -3.29 -3.18
CA GLU A 56 -9.24 -3.03 -4.26
C GLU A 56 -8.17 -4.14 -4.32
N LEU A 57 -7.57 -4.46 -3.18
CA LEU A 57 -6.52 -5.48 -3.08
C LEU A 57 -7.02 -6.85 -3.48
N ARG A 58 -8.20 -7.24 -2.99
CA ARG A 58 -8.83 -8.52 -3.36
C ARG A 58 -9.14 -8.60 -4.85
N ALA A 59 -9.57 -7.49 -5.46
CA ALA A 59 -9.80 -7.44 -6.91
C ALA A 59 -8.50 -7.61 -7.72
N ARG A 60 -7.36 -7.22 -7.15
CA ARG A 60 -6.01 -7.43 -7.71
C ARG A 60 -5.43 -8.83 -7.42
N GLY A 61 -6.13 -9.65 -6.64
CA GLY A 61 -5.70 -11.01 -6.29
C GLY A 61 -4.82 -11.09 -5.03
N ILE A 62 -4.66 -9.98 -4.31
CA ILE A 62 -3.96 -9.91 -3.03
C ILE A 62 -4.94 -10.38 -1.95
N SER A 63 -4.54 -11.36 -1.15
CA SER A 63 -5.47 -12.04 -0.24
C SER A 63 -4.91 -12.32 1.15
N SER A 64 -3.60 -12.34 1.29
CA SER A 64 -2.89 -12.72 2.51
C SER A 64 -1.86 -11.66 2.90
N PRO A 65 -1.40 -11.64 4.17
CA PRO A 65 -0.29 -10.80 4.61
C PRO A 65 0.95 -10.93 3.72
N ALA A 66 1.30 -12.15 3.30
CA ALA A 66 2.45 -12.40 2.43
C ALA A 66 2.31 -11.74 1.04
N ASP A 67 1.09 -11.68 0.50
CA ASP A 67 0.84 -10.98 -0.77
C ASP A 67 1.03 -9.46 -0.60
N ILE A 68 0.63 -8.91 0.56
CA ILE A 68 0.79 -7.49 0.89
C ILE A 68 2.27 -7.14 1.10
N GLU A 69 3.02 -7.99 1.81
CA GLU A 69 4.48 -7.84 1.97
C GLU A 69 5.20 -7.84 0.61
N GLN A 70 4.75 -8.68 -0.33
CA GLN A 70 5.30 -8.68 -1.68
C GLN A 70 5.02 -7.38 -2.44
N GLU A 71 3.81 -6.82 -2.29
CA GLU A 71 3.44 -5.53 -2.89
C GLU A 71 4.22 -4.37 -2.26
N LEU A 72 4.44 -4.39 -0.95
CA LEU A 72 5.29 -3.42 -0.25
C LEU A 72 6.72 -3.44 -0.79
N ALA A 73 7.33 -4.62 -0.91
CA ALA A 73 8.68 -4.74 -1.47
C ALA A 73 8.79 -4.20 -2.91
N GLU A 74 7.73 -4.34 -3.70
CA GLU A 74 7.66 -3.80 -5.06
C GLU A 74 7.50 -2.27 -5.05
N LEU A 75 6.70 -1.71 -4.14
CA LEU A 75 6.58 -0.26 -3.95
C LEU A 75 7.91 0.36 -3.48
N GLU A 76 8.57 -0.25 -2.51
CA GLU A 76 9.90 0.19 -2.03
C GLU A 76 10.89 0.25 -3.20
N ARG A 77 10.92 -0.79 -4.04
CA ARG A 77 11.78 -0.82 -5.23
C ARG A 77 11.46 0.31 -6.20
N GLN A 78 10.18 0.59 -6.45
CA GLN A 78 9.76 1.69 -7.34
C GLN A 78 10.14 3.07 -6.76
N ILE A 79 9.96 3.27 -5.46
CA ILE A 79 10.35 4.48 -4.74
C ILE A 79 11.87 4.69 -4.81
N GLU A 80 12.65 3.63 -4.59
CA GLU A 80 14.10 3.67 -4.71
C GLU A 80 14.55 4.00 -6.14
N GLU A 81 13.94 3.39 -7.15
CA GLU A 81 14.23 3.65 -8.57
C GLU A 81 13.93 5.11 -8.94
N LEU A 82 12.82 5.67 -8.45
CA LEU A 82 12.50 7.08 -8.61
C LEU A 82 13.51 7.97 -7.87
N GLY A 83 13.92 7.61 -6.65
CA GLY A 83 14.85 8.39 -5.82
C GLY A 83 16.35 8.22 -6.12
N ALA A 84 16.77 7.30 -6.99
CA ALA A 84 18.17 6.91 -7.16
C ALA A 84 19.08 7.96 -7.85
N PRO A 85 20.39 8.03 -7.48
CA PRO A 85 21.42 8.81 -8.17
C PRO A 85 21.66 8.35 -9.61
N GLY A 86 20.93 8.95 -10.55
CA GLY A 86 20.93 8.61 -11.98
C GLY A 86 19.53 8.67 -12.61
N SER A 87 18.50 8.57 -11.77
CA SER A 87 17.14 9.02 -12.09
C SER A 87 17.14 10.54 -12.32
N GLU A 88 16.24 11.09 -13.16
CA GLU A 88 16.13 12.55 -13.41
C GLU A 88 16.00 13.38 -12.11
N TRP A 89 15.72 12.70 -11.00
CA TRP A 89 15.56 13.15 -9.63
C TRP A 89 16.85 13.51 -8.88
N ALA A 90 17.99 12.93 -9.22
CA ALA A 90 19.19 13.01 -8.41
C ALA A 90 20.32 13.86 -9.01
N GLN A 91 20.03 14.58 -10.09
CA GLN A 91 20.95 15.60 -10.60
C GLN A 91 20.69 16.92 -9.88
N PRO A 92 21.64 17.43 -9.07
CA PRO A 92 21.58 18.81 -8.63
C PRO A 92 21.79 19.69 -9.87
N ASN A 93 20.84 20.59 -10.11
CA ASN A 93 20.96 21.68 -11.09
C ASN A 93 22.22 22.52 -10.86
#